data_AF-A0A3P8MJV7-F1
#
_entry.id   AF-A0A3P8MJV7-F1
#
_cell.length_a   1.000
_cell.length_b   1.000
_cell.length_c   1.000
_cell.angle_alpha   90.00
_cell.angle_beta   90.00
_cell.angle_gamma   90.00
#
_symmetry.space_group_name_H-M   'P 1'
#
loop_
_entity.id
_entity.type
_entity.pdbx_description
1 polymer ?
#
loop_
_entity_poly.entity_id
_entity_poly.type
_entity_poly.pdbx_seq_one_letter_code
_entity_poly.pdbx_strand_id
1 'polypeptide(L)' 'MNKALLLCLVLLCATVVFTAEDLKEDYVPEKRAAACYCKGKAGRGDKWILRGTCPGGYGYNNNCYQRPNVCCYPQYFG' A
#
# COMPACT_ATOMS: atom_id res chain seq x y z
N MET A 1 -16.41 -45.34 10.89
CA MET A 1 -15.83 -43.98 11.00
C MET A 1 -14.36 -44.11 11.30
N ASN A 2 -13.50 -43.75 10.35
CA ASN A 2 -12.07 -43.97 10.47
C ASN A 2 -11.46 -42.85 11.33
N LYS A 3 -11.06 -43.15 12.57
CA LYS A 3 -10.51 -42.17 13.53
C LYS A 3 -9.30 -41.43 12.94
N ALA A 4 -8.53 -42.09 12.07
CA ALA A 4 -7.41 -41.50 11.35
C ALA A 4 -7.83 -40.37 10.38
N LEU A 5 -9.00 -40.47 9.76
CA LEU A 5 -9.49 -39.47 8.80
C LEU A 5 -9.93 -38.18 9.51
N LEU A 6 -10.54 -38.32 10.70
CA LEU A 6 -10.89 -37.18 11.56
C LEU A 6 -9.65 -36.46 12.08
N LEU A 7 -8.62 -37.21 12.51
CA LEU A 7 -7.35 -36.61 12.97
C LEU A 7 -6.62 -35.88 11.84
N CYS A 8 -6.64 -36.42 10.61
CA CYS A 8 -6.02 -35.79 9.46
C CYS A 8 -6.73 -34.49 9.06
N LEU A 9 -8.06 -34.46 9.11
CA LEU A 9 -8.86 -33.25 8.87
C LEU A 9 -8.59 -32.15 9.90
N VAL A 10 -8.49 -32.50 11.19
CA VAL A 10 -8.18 -31.54 12.27
C VAL A 10 -6.77 -30.95 12.12
N LEU A 11 -5.78 -31.79 11.77
CA LEU A 11 -4.40 -31.33 11.51
C LEU A 11 -4.32 -30.39 10.30
N LEU A 12 -5.03 -30.71 9.21
CA LEU A 12 -5.08 -29.85 8.02
C LEU A 12 -5.73 -28.49 8.34
N CYS A 13 -6.85 -28.47 9.08
CA CYS A 13 -7.50 -27.21 9.46
C CYS A 13 -6.62 -26.33 10.35
N ALA A 14 -5.85 -26.91 11.29
CA ALA A 14 -4.95 -26.13 12.15
C ALA A 14 -3.81 -25.47 11.36
N THR A 15 -3.32 -26.11 10.30
CA THR A 15 -2.25 -25.55 9.45
C THR A 15 -2.69 -24.43 8.49
N VAL A 16 -3.99 -24.34 8.17
CA VAL A 16 -4.52 -23.32 7.24
C VAL A 16 -4.78 -21.98 7.93
N VAL A 17 -5.06 -21.97 9.24
CA VAL A 17 -5.34 -20.73 9.98
C VAL A 17 -4.07 -19.90 10.20
N PHE A 18 -2.92 -20.55 10.38
CA PHE A 18 -1.66 -19.87 10.68
C PHE A 18 -0.98 -19.21 9.47
N THR A 19 -1.40 -19.49 8.24
CA THR A 19 -0.80 -18.87 7.03
C THR A 19 -1.57 -17.66 6.52
N ALA A 20 -2.73 -17.35 7.10
CA ALA A 20 -3.55 -16.20 6.71
C ALA A 20 -3.14 -14.90 7.43
N GLU A 21 -2.38 -15.00 8.54
CA GLU A 21 -2.12 -13.87 9.43
C GLU A 21 -0.81 -13.15 9.12
N ASP A 22 0.12 -13.81 8.42
CA ASP A 22 1.44 -13.26 8.08
C ASP A 22 1.50 -12.53 6.73
N LEU A 23 0.40 -12.49 5.95
CA LEU A 23 0.33 -11.72 4.70
C LEU A 23 -0.20 -10.28 4.91
N LYS A 24 0.02 -9.72 6.10
CA LYS A 24 0.23 -8.28 6.24
C LYS A 24 1.73 -7.99 6.17
N GLU A 25 2.42 -8.64 5.25
CA GLU A 25 3.61 -8.04 4.69
C GLU A 25 3.11 -6.73 4.07
N ASP A 26 3.47 -5.61 4.70
CA ASP A 26 3.21 -4.28 4.21
C ASP A 26 3.66 -4.27 2.75
N TYR A 27 2.73 -4.50 1.82
CA TYR A 27 2.95 -4.28 0.41
C TYR A 27 3.10 -2.77 0.29
N VAL A 28 4.31 -2.29 0.55
CA VAL A 28 4.76 -0.95 0.22
C VAL A 28 4.90 -1.03 -1.29
N PRO A 29 3.91 -0.53 -2.06
CA PRO A 29 3.99 -0.61 -3.50
C PRO A 29 5.23 0.17 -3.88
N GLU A 30 6.20 -0.49 -4.54
CA GLU A 30 7.42 0.16 -5.00
C GLU A 30 7.03 1.45 -5.72
N LYS A 31 7.39 2.57 -5.10
CA LYS A 31 6.71 3.83 -5.33
C LYS A 31 7.10 4.38 -6.70
N ARG A 32 6.21 4.25 -7.68
CA ARG A 32 6.35 4.82 -9.03
C ARG A 32 5.94 6.29 -9.12
N ALA A 33 6.34 7.11 -8.15
CA ALA A 33 6.07 8.54 -8.20
C ALA A 33 7.33 9.32 -8.58
N ALA A 34 7.24 10.19 -9.58
CA ALA A 34 8.33 11.08 -9.95
C ALA A 34 8.38 12.31 -9.03
N ALA A 35 9.50 13.01 -8.94
CA ALA A 35 9.54 14.27 -8.18
C ALA A 35 8.68 15.36 -8.84
N CYS A 36 8.01 16.17 -8.03
CA CYS A 36 7.29 17.36 -8.49
C CYS A 36 7.41 18.54 -7.51
N TYR A 37 7.12 19.72 -8.03
CA TYR A 37 7.13 20.98 -7.30
C TYR A 37 5.86 21.77 -7.58
N CYS A 38 5.37 22.48 -6.57
CA CYS A 38 4.22 23.36 -6.65
C CYS A 38 4.51 24.71 -6.02
N LYS A 39 3.94 25.77 -6.63
CA LYS A 39 4.09 27.14 -6.14
C LYS A 39 3.54 27.23 -4.71
N GLY A 40 4.34 27.81 -3.81
CA GLY A 40 3.97 27.98 -2.39
C GLY A 40 4.10 26.72 -1.54
N LYS A 41 4.63 25.61 -2.07
CA LYS A 41 5.00 24.43 -1.28
C LYS A 41 6.51 24.40 -1.10
N ALA A 42 6.97 24.15 0.13
CA ALA A 42 8.36 23.89 0.39
C ALA A 42 8.72 22.44 0.03
N GLY A 43 9.88 22.24 -0.59
CA GLY A 43 10.44 20.93 -0.87
C GLY A 43 9.85 20.20 -2.09
N ARG A 44 10.22 18.92 -2.19
CA ARG A 44 9.75 17.99 -3.23
C ARG A 44 8.47 17.28 -2.79
N GLY A 45 7.60 17.03 -3.76
CA GLY A 45 6.46 16.13 -3.63
C GLY A 45 6.54 14.98 -4.63
N ASP A 46 5.52 14.15 -4.60
CA ASP A 46 5.37 12.93 -5.38
C ASP A 46 4.32 13.08 -6.47
N LYS A 47 4.76 12.97 -7.72
CA LYS A 47 3.93 13.07 -8.92
C LYS A 47 3.27 11.74 -9.21
N TRP A 48 1.96 11.72 -9.11
CA TRP A 48 1.12 10.63 -9.54
C TRP A 48 0.49 10.95 -10.89
N ILE A 49 0.83 10.14 -11.88
CA ILE A 49 0.43 10.33 -13.27
C ILE A 49 -1.04 9.88 -13.46
N LEU A 50 -1.82 10.65 -14.23
CA LEU A 50 -3.23 10.34 -14.54
C LEU A 50 -4.11 10.11 -13.30
N ARG A 51 -3.85 10.86 -12.23
CA ARG A 51 -4.63 10.83 -10.99
C ARG A 51 -5.13 12.21 -10.60
N GLY A 52 -6.37 12.24 -10.13
CA GLY A 52 -7.01 13.43 -9.54
C GLY A 52 -6.66 13.65 -8.06
N THR A 53 -6.32 12.58 -7.35
CA THR A 53 -6.12 12.58 -5.89
C THR A 53 -4.94 11.72 -5.46
N CYS A 54 -4.35 12.07 -4.33
CA CYS A 54 -3.25 11.32 -3.74
C CYS A 54 -3.71 9.95 -3.25
N PRO A 55 -2.95 8.87 -3.52
CA PRO A 55 -3.25 7.57 -2.94
C PRO A 55 -3.06 7.60 -1.41
N GLY A 56 -3.89 6.82 -0.70
CA GLY A 56 -3.70 6.56 0.72
C GLY A 56 -2.51 5.65 0.99
N GLY A 57 -2.09 5.57 2.25
CA GLY A 57 -0.99 4.69 2.69
C GLY A 57 0.40 5.34 2.74
N TYR A 58 0.55 6.58 2.25
CA TYR A 58 1.85 7.26 2.13
C TYR A 58 2.01 8.49 3.05
N GLY A 59 1.04 8.77 3.93
CA GLY A 59 1.12 9.90 4.87
C GLY A 59 0.98 11.29 4.23
N TYR A 60 0.49 11.39 2.99
CA TYR A 60 0.25 12.68 2.35
C TYR A 60 -0.81 13.47 3.11
N ASN A 61 -0.49 14.72 3.44
CA ASN A 61 -1.41 15.66 4.09
C ASN A 61 -1.74 16.86 3.20
N ASN A 62 -1.08 16.97 2.05
CA ASN A 62 -1.25 18.09 1.15
C ASN A 62 -1.04 17.68 -0.29
N ASN A 63 -1.65 18.42 -1.21
CA ASN A 63 -1.48 18.19 -2.63
C ASN A 63 -1.64 19.47 -3.44
N CYS A 64 -1.30 19.37 -4.71
CA CYS A 64 -1.61 20.34 -5.72
C CYS A 64 -1.93 19.59 -7.01
N TYR A 65 -3.02 20.00 -7.64
CA TYR A 65 -3.48 19.36 -8.86
C TYR A 65 -2.76 19.94 -10.07
N GLN A 66 -2.18 19.06 -10.88
CA GLN A 66 -1.41 19.40 -12.08
C GLN A 66 -1.97 18.59 -13.26
N ARG A 67 -3.16 18.96 -13.76
CA ARG A 67 -3.90 18.22 -14.79
C ARG A 67 -2.96 17.62 -15.86
N PRO A 68 -3.04 16.30 -16.14
CA PRO A 68 -3.97 15.28 -15.60
C PRO A 68 -3.47 14.57 -14.33
N ASN A 69 -2.42 15.10 -13.69
CA ASN A 69 -1.68 14.48 -12.60
C ASN A 69 -1.97 15.17 -11.26
N VAL A 70 -1.47 14.58 -10.19
CA VAL A 70 -1.47 15.20 -8.86
C VAL A 70 -0.08 15.12 -8.26
N CYS A 71 0.32 16.18 -7.56
CA CYS A 71 1.57 16.24 -6.83
C CYS A 71 1.27 16.23 -5.31
N CYS A 72 1.78 15.24 -4.60
CA CYS A 72 1.43 14.92 -3.22
C CYS A 72 2.58 15.21 -2.26
N TYR A 73 2.28 15.74 -1.08
CA TYR A 73 3.25 16.20 -0.09
C TYR A 73 2.95 15.65 1.32
N PRO A 74 3.99 15.48 2.17
CA PRO A 74 5.41 15.57 1.83
C PRO A 74 5.85 14.41 0.90
N GLN A 75 7.03 14.51 0.30
CA GLN A 75 7.62 13.37 -0.41
C GLN A 75 7.75 12.18 0.55
N TYR A 76 7.18 11.04 0.18
CA TYR A 76 7.31 9.78 0.90
C TYR A 76 8.70 9.15 0.63
N PHE A 77 9.35 8.63 1.67
CA PHE A 77 10.71 8.05 1.60
C PHE A 77 10.77 6.56 1.97
N GLY A 78 9.63 5.92 2.18
CA GLY A 78 9.58 4.47 2.42
C GLY A 78 9.84 3.66 1.17
#